data_AF-A0A496RIG4-F1
#
_entry.id   AF-A0A496RIG4-F1
#
_cell.length_a   1.000
_cell.length_b   1.000
_cell.length_c   1.000
_cell.angle_alpha   90.00
_cell.angle_beta   90.00
_cell.angle_gamma   90.00
#
_symmetry.space_group_name_H-M   'P 1'
#
loop_
_entity.id
_entity.type
_entity.pdbx_description
1 polymer ?
#
loop_
_entity_poly.entity_id
_entity_poly.type
_entity_poly.pdbx_seq_one_letter_code
_entity_poly.pdbx_strand_id
1 'polypeptide(L)'
;MLRFKKGFTLTEIIISMVILSLVVAGMASVFVAGKRYVLHSRERVAAMEVAKCYFSELHTQVRADEWGDNCVSAGSTTDCPGPINNFDPEFKVTEVDGLQQVTLTIKWEEE
;
A
#
# COMPACT_ATOMS: atom_id res chain seq x y z
N MET A 1 -4.50 -19.45 -64.81
CA MET A 1 -4.29 -19.77 -63.39
C MET A 1 -3.07 -18.99 -62.90
N LEU A 2 -3.24 -17.71 -62.56
CA LEU A 2 -2.13 -16.83 -62.14
C LEU A 2 -1.87 -17.01 -60.64
N ARG A 3 -0.92 -17.90 -60.30
CA ARG A 3 -0.39 -18.02 -58.95
C ARG A 3 0.56 -16.85 -58.70
N PHE A 4 0.05 -15.77 -58.11
CA PHE A 4 0.91 -14.82 -57.41
C PHE A 4 1.51 -15.53 -56.18
N LYS A 5 2.76 -15.99 -56.28
CA LYS A 5 3.56 -16.26 -55.09
C LYS A 5 3.86 -14.90 -54.44
N LYS A 6 2.99 -14.46 -53.53
CA LYS A 6 3.24 -13.30 -52.66
C LYS A 6 4.41 -13.66 -51.75
N GLY A 7 5.62 -13.32 -52.19
CA GLY A 7 6.81 -13.33 -51.34
C GLY A 7 6.67 -12.22 -50.32
N PHE A 8 6.93 -12.55 -49.05
CA PHE A 8 7.00 -11.61 -47.95
C PHE A 8 7.96 -10.48 -48.34
N THR A 9 7.46 -9.25 -48.49
CA THR A 9 8.31 -8.16 -48.97
C THR A 9 9.16 -7.63 -47.81
N LEU A 10 10.40 -7.22 -48.09
CA LEU A 10 11.30 -6.70 -47.06
C LEU A 10 10.68 -5.49 -46.32
N THR A 11 9.91 -4.68 -47.05
CA THR A 11 9.13 -3.56 -46.50
C THR A 11 8.07 -4.00 -45.49
N GLU A 12 7.37 -5.11 -45.75
CA GLU A 12 6.35 -5.65 -44.84
C GLU A 12 6.97 -6.14 -43.53
N ILE A 13 8.19 -6.69 -43.57
CA ILE A 13 8.94 -7.10 -42.37
C ILE A 13 9.32 -5.86 -41.55
N ILE A 14 9.82 -4.82 -42.19
CA ILE A 14 10.21 -3.57 -41.51
C ILE A 14 8.98 -2.95 -40.82
N ILE A 15 7.86 -2.83 -41.52
CA ILE A 15 6.63 -2.26 -40.94
C ILE A 15 6.13 -3.12 -39.78
N SER A 16 6.15 -4.45 -39.92
CA SER A 16 5.76 -5.37 -38.86
C SER A 16 6.66 -5.25 -37.61
N MET A 17 7.97 -5.10 -37.80
CA MET A 17 8.92 -4.89 -36.68
C MET A 17 8.69 -3.55 -35.98
N VAL A 18 8.37 -2.49 -36.72
CA VAL A 18 8.06 -1.17 -36.14
C VAL A 18 6.78 -1.23 -35.31
N ILE A 19 5.74 -1.89 -35.82
CA ILE A 19 4.50 -2.08 -35.06
C ILE A 19 4.77 -2.92 -33.81
N LEU A 20 5.53 -4.00 -33.94
CA LEU A 20 5.88 -4.87 -32.83
C LEU A 20 6.68 -4.13 -31.75
N SER A 21 7.66 -3.30 -32.12
CA SER A 21 8.47 -2.55 -31.15
C SER A 21 7.62 -1.55 -30.35
N LEU A 22 6.66 -0.89 -31.01
CA LEU A 22 5.72 0.02 -30.35
C LEU A 22 4.82 -0.73 -29.34
N VAL A 23 4.32 -1.91 -29.72
CA VAL A 23 3.50 -2.73 -28.82
C VAL A 23 4.31 -3.20 -27.61
N VAL A 24 5.52 -3.71 -27.82
CA VAL A 24 6.39 -4.16 -26.72
C VAL A 24 6.77 -3.00 -25.79
N ALA A 25 7.08 -1.83 -26.35
CA ALA A 25 7.34 -0.62 -25.56
C ALA A 25 6.12 -0.20 -24.73
N GLY A 26 4.92 -0.25 -25.33
CA GLY A 26 3.66 -0.01 -24.64
C GLY A 26 3.44 -0.99 -23.49
N MET A 27 3.61 -2.30 -23.71
CA MET A 27 3.46 -3.32 -22.68
C MET A 27 4.46 -3.16 -21.53
N ALA A 28 5.71 -2.80 -21.83
CA ALA A 28 6.72 -2.57 -20.81
C ALA A 28 6.30 -1.45 -19.84
N SER A 29 5.70 -0.37 -20.36
CA SER A 29 5.20 0.74 -19.53
C SER A 29 4.08 0.29 -18.57
N VAL A 30 3.14 -0.53 -19.06
CA VAL A 30 2.05 -1.08 -18.26
C VAL A 30 2.58 -2.02 -17.19
N PHE A 31 3.60 -2.82 -17.51
CA PHE A 31 4.21 -3.74 -16.56
C PHE A 31 4.88 -3.00 -15.39
N VAL A 32 5.59 -1.91 -15.66
CA VAL A 32 6.20 -1.08 -14.62
C VAL A 32 5.15 -0.46 -13.70
N ALA A 33 4.08 0.10 -14.27
CA ALA A 33 2.97 0.64 -13.49
C ALA A 33 2.27 -0.44 -12.65
N GLY A 34 2.03 -1.62 -13.25
CA GLY A 34 1.43 -2.77 -12.57
C GLY A 34 2.27 -3.27 -11.40
N LYS A 35 3.61 -3.35 -11.57
CA LYS A 35 4.52 -3.74 -10.48
C LYS A 35 4.37 -2.80 -9.28
N ARG A 36 4.36 -1.48 -9.50
CA ARG A 36 4.19 -0.50 -8.42
C ARG A 36 2.87 -0.68 -7.69
N TYR A 37 1.78 -0.89 -8.44
CA TYR A 37 0.46 -1.13 -7.85
C TYR A 37 0.42 -2.38 -6.97
N VAL A 38 1.05 -3.48 -7.43
CA VAL A 38 1.12 -4.72 -6.65
C VAL A 38 1.95 -4.54 -5.38
N LEU A 39 3.09 -3.83 -5.45
CA LEU A 39 3.91 -3.54 -4.28
C LEU A 39 3.13 -2.72 -3.25
N HIS A 40 2.52 -1.61 -3.66
CA HIS A 40 1.67 -0.78 -2.81
C HIS A 40 0.53 -1.59 -2.17
N SER A 41 -0.12 -2.47 -2.94
CA SER A 41 -1.18 -3.32 -2.40
C SER A 41 -0.67 -4.32 -1.35
N ARG A 42 0.56 -4.83 -1.48
CA ARG A 42 1.15 -5.75 -0.50
C ARG A 42 1.49 -5.01 0.79
N GLU A 43 2.08 -3.83 0.69
CA GLU A 43 2.38 -2.97 1.83
C GLU A 43 1.12 -2.56 2.57
N ARG A 44 0.04 -2.22 1.85
CA ARG A 44 -1.25 -1.92 2.47
C ARG A 44 -1.80 -3.07 3.30
N VAL A 45 -1.65 -4.32 2.82
CA VAL A 45 -2.07 -5.50 3.60
C VAL A 45 -1.17 -5.71 4.82
N ALA A 46 0.14 -5.53 4.68
CA ALA A 46 1.08 -5.60 5.79
C ALA A 46 0.79 -4.53 6.86
N ALA A 47 0.52 -3.29 6.45
CA ALA A 47 0.12 -2.20 7.33
C ALA A 47 -1.16 -2.55 8.11
N MET A 48 -2.14 -3.18 7.46
CA MET A 48 -3.38 -3.61 8.13
C MET A 48 -3.14 -4.72 9.17
N GLU A 49 -2.23 -5.66 8.92
CA GLU A 49 -1.86 -6.67 9.91
C GLU A 49 -1.12 -6.03 11.10
N VAL A 50 -0.21 -5.09 10.83
CA VAL A 50 0.46 -4.32 11.88
C VAL A 50 -0.53 -3.48 12.69
N ALA A 51 -1.53 -2.88 12.04
CA ALA A 51 -2.60 -2.14 12.72
C ALA A 51 -3.35 -3.02 13.73
N LYS A 52 -3.64 -4.28 13.37
CA LYS A 52 -4.29 -5.22 14.29
C LYS A 52 -3.43 -5.51 15.51
N CYS A 53 -2.11 -5.62 15.34
CA CYS A 53 -1.19 -5.78 16.47
C CYS A 53 -1.29 -4.59 17.43
N TYR A 54 -1.21 -3.35 16.91
CA TYR A 54 -1.36 -2.15 17.74
C TYR A 54 -2.72 -2.08 18.43
N PHE A 55 -3.82 -2.38 17.73
CA PHE A 55 -5.14 -2.39 18.36
C PHE A 55 -5.28 -3.47 19.44
N SER A 56 -4.65 -4.63 19.26
CA SER A 56 -4.61 -5.68 20.27
C SER A 56 -3.90 -5.21 21.53
N GLU A 57 -2.78 -4.50 21.39
CA GLU A 57 -2.06 -3.92 22.52
C GLU A 57 -2.87 -2.82 23.21
N LEU A 58 -3.43 -1.88 22.44
CA LEU A 58 -4.26 -0.80 22.99
C LEU A 58 -5.47 -1.33 23.77
N HIS A 59 -6.10 -2.41 23.28
CA HIS A 59 -7.23 -3.02 23.98
C HIS A 59 -6.85 -3.52 25.39
N THR A 60 -5.60 -3.95 25.60
CA THR A 60 -5.15 -4.37 26.92
C THR A 60 -4.95 -3.21 27.90
N GLN A 61 -4.78 -1.99 27.40
CA GLN A 61 -4.59 -0.78 28.20
C GLN A 61 -5.91 -0.07 28.57
N VAL A 62 -7.04 -0.46 27.97
CA VAL A 62 -8.37 0.06 28.33
C VAL A 62 -8.94 -0.74 29.50
N ARG A 63 -8.20 -0.77 30.61
CA ARG A 63 -8.71 -1.32 31.87
C ARG A 63 -9.20 -0.19 32.77
N ALA A 64 -10.22 -0.49 33.56
CA ALA A 64 -10.84 0.49 34.46
C ALA A 64 -9.87 1.03 35.54
N ASP A 65 -8.80 0.29 35.85
CA ASP A 65 -7.76 0.68 36.81
C ASP A 65 -6.67 1.61 36.25
N GLU A 66 -6.55 1.73 34.92
CA GLU A 66 -5.53 2.55 34.24
C GLU A 66 -6.14 3.74 33.47
N TRP A 67 -7.38 4.10 33.80
CA TRP A 67 -8.11 5.13 33.08
C TRP A 67 -7.48 6.53 33.32
N GLY A 68 -6.84 7.09 32.29
CA GLY A 68 -6.22 8.41 32.33
C GLY A 68 -4.69 8.39 32.23
N ASP A 69 -4.03 7.27 32.54
CA ASP A 69 -2.57 7.11 32.51
C ASP A 69 -2.14 6.02 31.51
N ASN A 70 -2.72 6.07 30.31
CA ASN A 70 -2.49 5.09 29.25
C ASN A 70 -2.33 5.77 27.88
N CYS A 71 -1.99 5.02 26.85
CA CYS A 71 -1.77 5.55 25.50
C CYS A 71 -3.07 6.00 24.80
N VAL A 72 -4.21 5.68 25.42
CA VAL A 72 -5.57 5.88 24.88
C VAL A 72 -6.27 7.06 25.55
N SER A 73 -5.68 7.67 26.58
CA SER A 73 -6.27 8.83 27.25
C SER A 73 -6.06 10.13 26.46
N ALA A 74 -7.07 10.99 26.49
CA ALA A 74 -6.99 12.30 25.85
C ALA A 74 -5.90 13.15 26.55
N GLY A 75 -4.87 13.55 25.79
CA GLY A 75 -3.74 14.33 26.32
C GLY A 75 -2.62 13.51 26.97
N SER A 76 -2.60 12.19 26.76
CA SER A 76 -1.54 11.30 27.23
C SER A 76 -0.13 11.79 26.87
N THR A 77 0.78 11.74 27.84
CA THR A 77 2.23 11.97 27.66
C THR A 77 3.02 10.65 27.67
N THR A 78 2.32 9.51 27.66
CA THR A 78 2.91 8.18 27.84
C THR A 78 3.38 7.62 26.50
N ASP A 79 4.52 6.93 26.50
CA ASP A 79 5.13 6.33 25.30
C ASP A 79 4.21 5.26 24.70
N CYS A 80 3.53 5.63 23.61
CA CYS A 80 2.73 4.73 22.79
C CYS A 80 3.63 3.69 22.10
N PRO A 81 3.09 2.51 21.72
CA PRO A 81 3.87 1.50 21.05
C PRO A 81 4.50 2.09 19.77
N GLY A 82 5.83 2.00 19.72
CA GLY A 82 6.66 2.65 18.71
C GLY A 82 6.58 1.97 17.32
N PRO A 83 7.33 2.49 16.34
CA PRO A 83 7.31 1.98 14.97
C PRO A 83 7.73 0.51 14.89
N ILE A 84 7.02 -0.25 14.07
CA ILE A 84 7.36 -1.64 13.75
C ILE A 84 7.89 -1.67 12.31
N ASN A 85 9.20 -1.94 12.15
CA ASN A 85 9.90 -1.89 10.86
C ASN A 85 9.72 -0.53 10.18
N ASN A 86 9.22 -0.50 8.94
CA ASN A 86 8.95 0.71 8.15
C ASN A 86 7.55 1.29 8.38
N PHE A 87 6.81 0.82 9.39
CA PHE A 87 5.46 1.30 9.69
C PHE A 87 5.48 2.17 10.95
N ASP A 88 5.20 3.47 10.77
CA ASP A 88 5.17 4.48 11.82
C ASP A 88 3.71 4.78 12.23
N PRO A 89 3.30 4.47 13.47
CA PRO A 89 1.94 4.68 13.94
C PRO A 89 1.74 6.11 14.46
N GLU A 90 0.67 6.76 14.01
CA GLU A 90 0.16 8.01 14.56
C GLU A 90 -1.20 7.75 15.22
N PHE A 91 -1.26 7.95 16.54
CA PHE A 91 -2.46 7.79 17.34
C PHE A 91 -3.12 9.14 17.58
N LYS A 92 -4.42 9.23 17.29
CA LYS A 92 -5.25 10.38 17.62
C LYS A 92 -6.44 9.94 18.45
N VAL A 93 -6.47 10.41 19.69
CA VAL A 93 -7.60 10.18 20.61
C VAL A 93 -8.52 11.39 20.56
N THR A 94 -9.81 11.15 20.35
CA THR A 94 -10.86 12.16 20.40
C THR A 94 -12.00 11.68 21.29
N GLU A 95 -12.49 12.54 22.16
CA GLU A 95 -13.66 12.24 22.97
C GLU A 95 -14.93 12.54 22.18
N VAL A 96 -15.84 11.56 22.09
CA VAL A 96 -17.13 11.68 21.42
C VAL A 96 -18.18 11.08 22.35
N ASP A 97 -19.11 11.90 22.82
CA ASP A 97 -20.23 11.50 23.70
C ASP A 97 -19.80 10.74 24.98
N GLY A 98 -18.68 11.11 25.59
CA GLY A 98 -18.14 10.48 26.79
C GLY A 98 -17.43 9.14 26.54
N LEU A 99 -17.22 8.77 25.27
CA LEU A 99 -16.38 7.65 24.85
C LEU A 99 -15.08 8.17 24.24
N GLN A 100 -13.99 7.43 24.44
CA GLN A 100 -12.72 7.70 23.79
C GLN A 100 -12.67 6.97 22.43
N GLN A 101 -12.67 7.74 21.36
CA GLN A 101 -12.43 7.24 20.02
C GLN A 101 -10.93 7.31 19.70
N VAL A 102 -10.34 6.17 19.37
CA VAL A 102 -8.94 6.08 18.92
C VAL A 102 -8.89 5.93 17.41
N THR A 103 -8.18 6.83 16.75
CA THR A 103 -7.86 6.74 15.33
C THR A 103 -6.38 6.42 15.19
N LEU A 104 -6.07 5.25 14.62
CA LEU A 104 -4.71 4.84 14.28
C LEU A 104 -4.46 5.10 12.80
N THR A 105 -3.45 5.92 12.50
CA THR A 105 -2.95 6.13 11.14
C THR A 105 -1.57 5.50 11.03
N ILE A 106 -1.38 4.57 10.10
CA ILE A 106 -0.06 3.99 9.85
C ILE A 106 0.55 4.67 8.63
N LYS A 107 1.71 5.27 8.82
CA LYS A 107 2.54 5.83 7.75
C LYS A 107 3.61 4.82 7.39
N TRP A 108 3.94 4.72 6.11
CA TRP A 108 5.07 3.94 5.63
C TRP A 108 5.70 4.63 4.43
N GLU A 109 6.96 4.31 4.18
CA GLU A 109 7.69 4.76 2.99
C GLU A 109 7.70 3.62 1.95
N GLU A 110 7.24 3.92 0.73
CA GLU A 110 7.29 2.98 -0.40
C GLU A 110 8.75 2.89 -0.91
N GLU A 111 9.31 1.68 -0.97
CA GLU A 111 10.62 1.41 -1.60
C GLU A 111 10.53 1.16 -3.12
#